data_AF-A0A528AYG9-F1
#
_entry.id   AF-A0A528AYG9-F1
#
_cell.length_a   1.000
_cell.length_b   1.000
_cell.length_c   1.000
_cell.angle_alpha   90.00
_cell.angle_beta   90.00
_cell.angle_gamma   90.00
#
_symmetry.space_group_name_H-M   'P 1'
#
loop_
_entity.id
_entity.type
_entity.pdbx_description
1 polymer ?
#
loop_
_entity_poly.entity_id
_entity_poly.type
_entity_poly.pdbx_seq_one_letter_code
_entity_poly.pdbx_strand_id
1 'polypeptide(L)'
;MRKLSLLFAGALMGASAMSLVYGAPGSTANAAGSETYKQLAIFGDIFERVRAQYVTPPDDKSLVENAINGMLTSLDPHSSYMNAEEAQDMRVQTKGEFGGLGIEVTMENDLVKVITPIDDTPAAKAGVLAGDYIAKIDGEEVRGLSLNDAVEKMRGLVNTPIKLTI
;
A
#
# COMPACT_ATOMS: atom_id res chain seq x y z
N MET A 1 -53.33 -62.16 -12.56
CA MET A 1 -51.97 -62.11 -11.99
C MET A 1 -51.11 -60.93 -12.47
N ARG A 2 -51.23 -60.44 -13.72
CA ARG A 2 -50.39 -59.32 -14.26
C ARG A 2 -50.58 -57.93 -13.63
N LYS A 3 -51.70 -57.66 -12.94
CA LYS A 3 -51.97 -56.35 -12.32
C LYS A 3 -51.39 -56.22 -10.89
N LEU A 4 -51.09 -57.33 -10.24
CA LEU A 4 -50.58 -57.35 -8.86
C LEU A 4 -49.04 -57.16 -8.82
N SER A 5 -48.34 -57.63 -9.85
CA SER A 5 -46.89 -57.45 -10.01
C SER A 5 -46.50 -55.99 -10.31
N LEU A 6 -47.36 -55.23 -10.99
CA LEU A 6 -47.14 -53.80 -11.27
C LEU A 6 -47.29 -52.93 -10.01
N LEU A 7 -48.18 -53.30 -9.08
CA LEU A 7 -48.36 -52.58 -7.81
C LEU A 7 -47.20 -52.83 -6.84
N PHE A 8 -46.66 -54.04 -6.79
CA PHE A 8 -45.48 -54.34 -5.97
C PHE A 8 -44.20 -53.68 -6.48
N ALA A 9 -44.02 -53.57 -7.81
CA ALA A 9 -42.88 -52.87 -8.41
C ALA A 9 -42.91 -51.35 -8.13
N GLY A 10 -44.11 -50.74 -8.15
CA GLY A 10 -44.28 -49.33 -7.82
C GLY A 10 -44.00 -49.00 -6.34
N ALA A 11 -44.42 -49.86 -5.42
CA ALA A 11 -44.16 -49.68 -3.99
C ALA A 11 -42.66 -49.80 -3.62
N LEU A 12 -41.93 -50.71 -4.27
CA LEU A 12 -40.48 -50.86 -4.09
C LEU A 12 -39.67 -49.69 -4.67
N MET A 13 -40.13 -49.08 -5.77
CA MET A 13 -39.52 -47.85 -6.31
C MET A 13 -39.82 -46.60 -5.48
N GLY A 14 -41.00 -46.54 -4.84
CA GLY A 14 -41.34 -45.42 -3.93
C GLY A 14 -40.53 -45.44 -2.63
N ALA A 15 -40.31 -46.62 -2.04
CA ALA A 15 -39.55 -46.77 -0.80
C ALA A 15 -38.04 -46.49 -0.97
N SER A 16 -37.47 -46.80 -2.14
CA SER A 16 -36.07 -46.49 -2.46
C SER A 16 -35.85 -45.01 -2.76
N ALA A 17 -36.83 -44.32 -3.37
CA ALA A 17 -36.76 -42.88 -3.61
C ALA A 17 -36.84 -42.04 -2.31
N MET A 18 -37.64 -42.47 -1.32
CA MET A 18 -37.77 -41.76 -0.04
C MET A 18 -36.50 -41.85 0.83
N SER A 19 -35.76 -42.96 0.70
CA SER A 19 -34.50 -43.20 1.43
C SER A 19 -33.36 -42.30 0.95
N LEU A 20 -33.38 -41.87 -0.31
CA LEU A 20 -32.38 -40.98 -0.89
C LEU A 20 -32.59 -39.50 -0.52
N VAL A 21 -33.83 -39.11 -0.18
CA VAL A 21 -34.16 -37.72 0.22
C VAL A 21 -33.84 -37.46 1.69
N TYR A 22 -33.98 -38.46 2.57
CA TYR A 22 -33.71 -38.31 4.01
C TYR A 22 -32.33 -38.86 4.44
N GLY A 23 -31.62 -39.59 3.58
CA GLY A 23 -30.33 -40.23 3.90
C GLY A 23 -29.09 -39.44 3.48
N ALA A 24 -29.23 -38.30 2.81
CA ALA A 24 -28.10 -37.42 2.56
C ALA A 24 -27.82 -36.61 3.84
N PRO A 25 -26.70 -36.85 4.57
CA PRO A 25 -26.26 -35.87 5.55
C PRO A 25 -26.10 -34.56 4.78
N GLY A 26 -26.93 -33.58 5.13
CA GLY A 26 -26.87 -32.24 4.57
C GLY A 26 -25.42 -31.80 4.63
N SER A 27 -24.79 -31.71 3.46
CA SER A 27 -23.44 -31.20 3.35
C SER A 27 -23.47 -29.82 3.99
N THR A 28 -22.76 -29.66 5.09
CA THR A 28 -22.60 -28.39 5.80
C THR A 28 -21.91 -27.42 4.85
N ALA A 29 -22.72 -26.75 4.02
CA ALA A 29 -22.26 -25.74 3.10
C ALA A 29 -21.73 -24.55 3.91
N ASN A 30 -20.41 -24.50 4.09
CA ASN A 30 -19.60 -23.32 4.36
C ASN A 30 -20.21 -22.26 5.32
N ALA A 31 -20.57 -22.65 6.54
CA ALA A 31 -20.91 -21.69 7.60
C ALA A 31 -19.75 -20.71 7.91
N ALA A 32 -18.50 -21.16 7.73
CA ALA A 32 -17.30 -20.35 7.93
C ALA A 32 -17.21 -19.13 7.00
N GLY A 33 -17.66 -19.25 5.74
CA GLY A 33 -17.70 -18.11 4.82
C GLY A 33 -18.71 -17.05 5.26
N SER A 34 -19.89 -17.48 5.75
CA SER A 34 -20.96 -16.57 6.15
C SER A 34 -20.57 -15.63 7.30
N GLU A 35 -19.74 -16.10 8.23
CA GLU A 35 -19.34 -15.31 9.40
C GLU A 35 -18.27 -14.28 9.04
N THR A 36 -17.28 -14.66 8.22
CA THR A 36 -16.26 -13.72 7.71
C THR A 36 -16.89 -12.59 6.91
N TYR A 37 -17.90 -12.86 6.07
CA TYR A 37 -18.60 -11.80 5.33
C TYR A 37 -19.35 -10.83 6.25
N LYS A 38 -19.92 -11.30 7.37
CA LYS A 38 -20.53 -10.39 8.37
C LYS A 38 -19.48 -9.51 9.03
N GLN A 39 -18.33 -10.08 9.40
CA GLN A 39 -17.23 -9.33 10.01
C GLN A 39 -16.69 -8.25 9.05
N LEU A 40 -16.57 -8.59 7.76
CA LEU A 40 -16.17 -7.63 6.73
C LEU A 40 -17.23 -6.53 6.53
N ALA A 41 -18.53 -6.85 6.63
CA ALA A 41 -19.59 -5.87 6.58
C ALA A 41 -19.54 -4.89 7.77
N ILE A 42 -19.26 -5.39 8.99
CA ILE A 42 -19.06 -4.55 10.17
C ILE A 42 -17.83 -3.66 10.00
N PHE A 43 -16.72 -4.21 9.52
CA PHE A 43 -15.51 -3.44 9.22
C PHE A 43 -15.80 -2.31 8.21
N GLY A 44 -16.53 -2.62 7.13
CA GLY A 44 -16.96 -1.63 6.14
C GLY A 44 -17.83 -0.52 6.74
N ASP A 45 -18.80 -0.85 7.59
CA ASP A 45 -19.65 0.14 8.26
C ASP A 45 -18.82 1.07 9.18
N ILE A 46 -17.85 0.52 9.91
CA ILE A 46 -16.95 1.31 10.75
C ILE A 46 -16.08 2.23 9.90
N PHE A 47 -15.48 1.70 8.83
CA PHE A 47 -14.68 2.49 7.89
C PHE A 47 -15.47 3.68 7.34
N GLU A 48 -16.69 3.45 6.88
CA GLU A 48 -17.58 4.48 6.36
C GLU A 48 -17.96 5.55 7.38
N ARG A 49 -18.26 5.14 8.62
CA ARG A 49 -18.53 6.08 9.71
C ARG A 49 -17.32 6.96 10.02
N VAL A 50 -16.12 6.38 10.12
CA VAL A 50 -14.90 7.14 10.38
C VAL A 50 -14.64 8.13 9.24
N ARG A 51 -14.70 7.67 7.98
CA ARG A 51 -14.51 8.55 6.81
C ARG A 51 -15.48 9.73 6.79
N ALA A 52 -16.76 9.50 7.07
CA ALA A 52 -17.81 10.50 6.91
C ALA A 52 -18.04 11.40 8.13
N GLN A 53 -17.75 10.93 9.34
CA GLN A 53 -18.15 11.60 10.59
C GLN A 53 -16.97 12.11 11.41
N TYR A 54 -15.72 11.82 11.04
CA TYR A 54 -14.57 12.34 11.77
C TYR A 54 -14.41 13.85 11.56
N VAL A 55 -13.91 14.54 12.58
CA VAL A 55 -13.82 16.01 12.63
C VAL A 55 -13.06 16.59 11.44
N THR A 56 -11.99 15.89 11.04
CA THR A 56 -11.20 16.20 9.84
C THR A 56 -11.26 14.99 8.92
N PRO A 57 -11.81 15.09 7.70
CA PRO A 57 -11.88 13.95 6.78
C PRO A 57 -10.49 13.32 6.59
N PRO A 58 -10.31 12.03 6.94
CA PRO A 58 -9.05 11.35 6.70
C PRO A 58 -8.88 11.08 5.20
N ASP A 59 -7.63 10.91 4.78
CA ASP A 59 -7.32 10.40 3.44
C ASP A 59 -7.66 8.90 3.36
N ASP A 60 -8.48 8.52 2.38
CA ASP A 60 -8.98 7.15 2.23
C ASP A 60 -7.86 6.13 2.05
N LYS A 61 -6.85 6.48 1.25
CA LYS A 61 -5.68 5.61 1.01
C LYS A 61 -4.93 5.37 2.32
N SER A 62 -4.63 6.44 3.03
CA SER A 62 -3.95 6.37 4.34
C SER A 62 -4.76 5.57 5.36
N LEU A 63 -6.09 5.72 5.39
CA LEU A 63 -6.94 4.99 6.33
C LEU A 63 -6.93 3.47 6.07
N VAL A 64 -6.98 3.06 4.80
CA VAL A 64 -6.88 1.65 4.41
C VAL A 64 -5.49 1.09 4.72
N GLU A 65 -4.42 1.80 4.36
CA GLU A 65 -3.04 1.38 4.63
C GLU A 65 -2.79 1.18 6.15
N ASN A 66 -3.29 2.09 6.98
CA ASN A 66 -3.22 1.97 8.43
C ASN A 66 -4.03 0.78 8.98
N ALA A 67 -5.21 0.49 8.41
CA ALA A 67 -5.99 -0.68 8.81
C ALA A 67 -5.27 -2.00 8.47
N ILE A 68 -4.64 -2.09 7.30
CA ILE A 68 -3.84 -3.26 6.91
C ILE A 68 -2.64 -3.43 7.85
N ASN A 69 -1.89 -2.35 8.10
CA ASN A 69 -0.75 -2.39 9.00
C ASN A 69 -1.15 -2.79 10.43
N GLY A 70 -2.28 -2.29 10.95
CA GLY A 70 -2.81 -2.70 12.24
C GLY A 70 -3.13 -4.19 12.32
N MET A 71 -3.72 -4.77 11.27
CA MET A 71 -3.94 -6.22 11.20
C MET A 71 -2.62 -7.00 11.21
N LEU A 72 -1.62 -6.56 10.44
CA LEU A 72 -0.32 -7.23 10.34
C LEU A 72 0.48 -7.16 11.65
N THR A 73 0.53 -6.00 12.29
CA THR A 73 1.19 -5.83 13.60
C THR A 73 0.55 -6.72 14.68
N SER A 74 -0.75 -7.01 14.58
CA SER A 74 -1.43 -7.93 15.51
C SER A 74 -0.99 -9.38 15.37
N LEU A 75 -0.45 -9.77 14.20
CA LEU A 75 0.05 -11.11 13.94
C LEU A 75 1.51 -11.25 14.40
N ASP A 76 2.34 -10.26 14.07
CA ASP A 76 3.77 -10.23 14.40
C ASP A 76 4.32 -8.78 14.31
N PRO A 77 5.12 -8.31 15.29
CA PRO A 77 5.79 -7.00 15.24
C PRO A 77 6.65 -6.73 14.00
N HIS A 78 7.07 -7.76 13.27
CA HIS A 78 7.89 -7.61 12.06
C HIS A 78 7.10 -7.62 10.76
N SER A 79 5.78 -7.80 10.82
CA SER A 79 4.91 -7.78 9.63
C SER A 79 4.40 -6.37 9.35
N SER A 80 4.61 -5.89 8.12
CA SER A 80 4.11 -4.60 7.64
C SER A 80 3.67 -4.69 6.18
N TYR A 81 2.77 -3.79 5.79
CA TYR A 81 2.34 -3.61 4.42
C TYR A 81 3.16 -2.50 3.79
N MET A 82 3.72 -2.77 2.62
CA MET A 82 4.45 -1.78 1.84
C MET A 82 3.55 -1.26 0.71
N ASN A 83 3.30 0.04 0.71
CA ASN A 83 2.65 0.69 -0.41
C ASN A 83 3.62 0.82 -1.62
N ALA A 84 3.12 1.33 -2.74
CA ALA A 84 3.91 1.38 -3.98
C ALA A 84 5.19 2.23 -3.87
N GLU A 85 5.14 3.31 -3.09
CA GLU A 85 6.27 4.23 -2.86
C GLU A 85 7.32 3.58 -1.96
N GLU A 86 6.92 3.02 -0.82
CA GLU A 86 7.81 2.29 0.08
C GLU A 86 8.49 1.09 -0.62
N ALA A 87 7.73 0.38 -1.46
CA ALA A 87 8.26 -0.72 -2.26
C ALA A 87 9.28 -0.25 -3.30
N GLN A 88 9.10 0.94 -3.86
CA GLN A 88 10.07 1.55 -4.77
C GLN A 88 11.34 1.95 -4.00
N ASP A 89 11.21 2.59 -2.85
CA ASP A 89 12.35 3.02 -2.02
C ASP A 89 13.18 1.84 -1.53
N MET A 90 12.54 0.75 -1.09
CA MET A 90 13.25 -0.47 -0.71
C MET A 90 14.02 -1.08 -1.89
N ARG A 91 13.47 -1.04 -3.11
CA ARG A 91 14.17 -1.53 -4.31
C ARG A 91 15.39 -0.67 -4.64
N VAL A 92 15.24 0.66 -4.55
CA VAL A 92 16.32 1.64 -4.71
C VAL A 92 17.44 1.35 -3.71
N GLN A 93 17.10 1.16 -2.43
CA GLN A 93 18.05 0.83 -1.38
C GLN A 93 18.73 -0.53 -1.61
N THR A 94 17.97 -1.56 -1.99
CA THR A 94 18.50 -2.93 -2.21
C THR A 94 19.46 -2.98 -3.39
N LYS A 95 19.20 -2.21 -4.45
CA LYS A 95 20.10 -2.11 -5.60
C LYS A 95 21.34 -1.26 -5.33
N GLY A 96 21.37 -0.52 -4.22
CA GLY A 96 22.38 0.52 -3.97
C GLY A 96 22.27 1.69 -4.95
N GLU A 97 21.13 1.81 -5.65
CA GLU A 97 20.85 2.84 -6.63
C GLU A 97 20.31 4.07 -5.91
N PHE A 98 21.10 4.72 -5.06
CA PHE A 98 20.68 5.96 -4.40
C PHE A 98 20.62 7.08 -5.43
N GLY A 99 19.42 7.46 -5.86
CA GLY A 99 19.23 8.63 -6.70
C GLY A 99 19.35 9.90 -5.88
N GLY A 100 20.53 10.48 -5.92
CA GLY A 100 20.86 11.76 -5.31
C GLY A 100 22.00 12.43 -6.07
N LEU A 101 22.11 13.74 -5.91
CA LEU A 101 23.12 14.53 -6.61
C LEU A 101 24.52 14.38 -6.00
N GLY A 102 24.59 13.92 -4.74
CA GLY A 102 25.84 13.80 -3.99
C GLY A 102 26.32 15.13 -3.44
N ILE A 103 25.42 15.87 -2.79
CA ILE A 103 25.71 17.19 -2.21
C ILE A 103 25.27 17.17 -0.75
N GLU A 104 26.13 17.66 0.12
CA GLU A 104 25.77 18.00 1.50
C GLU A 104 25.28 19.45 1.53
N VAL A 105 24.09 19.66 2.08
CA VAL A 105 23.41 20.96 2.08
C VAL A 105 22.93 21.36 3.47
N THR A 106 22.81 22.65 3.68
CA THR A 106 22.19 23.26 4.86
C THR A 106 21.27 24.39 4.44
N MET A 107 20.45 24.88 5.37
CA MET A 107 19.62 26.06 5.15
C MET A 107 20.32 27.30 5.71
N GLU A 108 20.48 28.34 4.89
CA GLU A 108 21.05 29.63 5.30
C GLU A 108 20.36 30.77 4.54
N ASN A 109 19.85 31.77 5.27
CA ASN A 109 19.12 32.92 4.70
C ASN A 109 17.94 32.52 3.77
N ASP A 110 17.15 31.51 4.19
CA ASP A 110 16.03 30.94 3.43
C ASP A 110 16.40 30.38 2.04
N LEU A 111 17.68 30.09 1.84
CA LEU A 111 18.23 29.42 0.66
C LEU A 111 18.95 28.14 1.08
N VAL A 112 19.01 27.19 0.15
CA VAL A 112 19.74 25.95 0.35
C VAL A 112 21.21 26.21 -0.01
N LYS A 113 22.09 26.18 0.99
CA LYS A 113 23.53 26.37 0.83
C LYS A 113 24.23 25.03 0.72
N VAL A 114 25.13 24.92 -0.24
CA VAL A 114 26.00 23.76 -0.40
C VAL A 114 27.13 23.84 0.63
N ILE A 115 27.20 22.84 1.51
CA ILE A 115 28.35 22.65 2.40
C ILE A 115 29.50 22.09 1.60
N THR A 116 29.30 20.94 0.95
CA THR A 116 30.31 20.32 0.10
C THR A 116 29.65 19.38 -0.92
N PRO A 117 30.10 19.36 -2.18
CA PRO A 117 29.85 18.22 -3.06
C PRO A 117 30.64 17.00 -2.54
N ILE A 118 30.12 15.80 -2.82
CA ILE A 118 30.82 14.55 -2.58
C ILE A 118 31.61 14.20 -3.85
N ASP A 119 32.86 13.79 -3.71
CA ASP A 119 33.72 13.42 -4.84
C ASP A 119 33.09 12.32 -5.71
N ASP A 120 33.38 12.35 -7.01
CA ASP A 120 32.89 11.41 -8.02
C ASP A 120 31.36 11.33 -8.22
N THR A 121 30.59 12.18 -7.56
CA THR A 121 29.13 12.26 -7.72
C THR A 121 28.68 13.17 -8.88
N PRO A 122 27.42 13.07 -9.34
CA PRO A 122 26.90 13.93 -10.40
C PRO A 122 27.07 15.43 -10.14
N ALA A 123 26.92 15.89 -8.90
CA ALA A 123 27.06 17.29 -8.55
C ALA A 123 28.49 17.81 -8.68
N ALA A 124 29.48 17.02 -8.22
CA ALA A 124 30.89 17.36 -8.40
C ALA A 124 31.25 17.45 -9.90
N LYS A 125 30.74 16.52 -10.70
CA LYS A 125 30.92 16.51 -12.17
C LYS A 125 30.20 17.67 -12.87
N ALA A 126 29.11 18.17 -12.29
CA ALA A 126 28.37 19.34 -12.77
C ALA A 126 29.04 20.68 -12.38
N GLY A 127 30.10 20.64 -11.55
CA GLY A 127 30.85 21.83 -11.13
C GLY A 127 30.23 22.58 -9.95
N VAL A 128 29.37 21.93 -9.17
CA VAL A 128 28.86 22.50 -7.91
C VAL A 128 30.01 22.63 -6.92
N LEU A 129 30.10 23.77 -6.23
CA LEU A 129 31.16 24.07 -5.27
C LEU A 129 30.61 24.29 -3.86
N ALA A 130 31.49 24.10 -2.88
CA ALA A 130 31.23 24.49 -1.50
C ALA A 130 30.94 26.01 -1.42
N GLY A 131 29.85 26.38 -0.78
CA GLY A 131 29.40 27.77 -0.63
C GLY A 131 28.40 28.25 -1.68
N ASP A 132 28.07 27.44 -2.67
CA ASP A 132 27.00 27.73 -3.64
C ASP A 132 25.62 27.82 -2.96
N TYR A 133 24.75 28.69 -3.48
CA TYR A 133 23.37 28.83 -3.01
C TYR A 133 22.40 28.37 -4.08
N ILE A 134 21.63 27.33 -3.81
CA ILE A 134 20.59 26.87 -4.73
C ILE A 134 19.38 27.78 -4.55
N ALA A 135 19.05 28.56 -5.58
CA ALA A 135 17.88 29.44 -5.61
C ALA A 135 16.63 28.72 -6.13
N LYS A 136 16.79 27.79 -7.09
CA LYS A 136 15.67 27.06 -7.70
C LYS A 136 15.97 25.60 -7.94
N ILE A 137 14.95 24.76 -7.78
CA ILE A 137 14.95 23.34 -8.12
C ILE A 137 13.85 23.11 -9.16
N ASP A 138 14.21 22.66 -10.36
CA ASP A 138 13.31 22.49 -11.51
C ASP A 138 12.45 23.72 -11.86
N GLY A 139 12.99 24.91 -11.57
CA GLY A 139 12.34 26.19 -11.82
C GLY A 139 11.45 26.69 -10.67
N GLU A 140 11.22 25.86 -9.64
CA GLU A 140 10.54 26.26 -8.41
C GLU A 140 11.51 26.93 -7.44
N GLU A 141 11.11 28.06 -6.85
CA GLU A 141 11.90 28.76 -5.85
C GLU A 141 12.06 27.90 -4.59
N VAL A 142 13.28 27.82 -4.04
CA VAL A 142 13.50 27.11 -2.77
C VAL A 142 13.00 27.90 -1.56
N ARG A 143 12.80 29.21 -1.73
CA ARG A 143 12.35 30.09 -0.65
C ARG A 143 10.98 29.67 -0.15
N GLY A 144 10.89 29.44 1.17
CA GLY A 144 9.67 28.98 1.83
C GLY A 144 9.53 27.46 1.93
N LEU A 145 10.46 26.70 1.36
CA LEU A 145 10.57 25.25 1.61
C LEU A 145 11.33 24.98 2.91
N SER A 146 10.99 23.89 3.58
CA SER A 146 11.88 23.35 4.61
C SER A 146 13.10 22.70 3.95
N LEU A 147 14.18 22.49 4.73
CA LEU A 147 15.36 21.78 4.23
C LEU A 147 15.00 20.37 3.73
N ASN A 148 14.09 19.69 4.43
CA ASN A 148 13.65 18.35 4.05
C ASN A 148 12.91 18.36 2.70
N ASP A 149 11.99 19.29 2.48
CA ASP A 149 11.25 19.39 1.21
C ASP A 149 12.19 19.67 0.04
N ALA A 150 13.21 20.52 0.25
CA ALA A 150 14.22 20.79 -0.76
C ALA A 150 15.06 19.55 -1.07
N VAL A 151 15.46 18.78 -0.05
CA VAL A 151 16.19 17.52 -0.21
C VAL A 151 15.35 16.48 -0.94
N GLU A 152 14.07 16.32 -0.60
CA GLU A 152 13.16 15.41 -1.30
C GLU A 152 13.03 15.78 -2.78
N LYS A 153 12.89 17.06 -3.10
CA LYS A 153 12.88 17.53 -4.50
C LYS A 153 14.19 17.27 -5.25
N MET A 154 15.32 17.27 -4.55
CA MET A 154 16.62 16.94 -5.13
C MET A 154 16.88 15.43 -5.26
N ARG A 155 16.06 14.59 -4.62
CA ARG A 155 16.11 13.14 -4.74
C ARG A 155 15.19 12.68 -5.87
N GLY A 156 15.50 11.51 -6.43
CA GLY A 156 14.71 10.94 -7.51
C GLY A 156 15.20 9.58 -7.93
N LEU A 157 14.68 9.06 -9.03
CA LEU A 157 15.19 7.83 -9.63
C LEU A 157 16.56 8.09 -10.27
N VAL A 158 17.45 7.10 -10.25
CA VAL A 158 18.75 7.16 -10.91
C VAL A 158 18.56 7.49 -12.40
N ASN A 159 19.41 8.37 -12.93
CA ASN A 159 19.35 8.92 -14.30
C ASN A 159 18.16 9.84 -14.60
N THR A 160 17.40 10.27 -13.59
CA THR A 160 16.42 11.37 -13.79
C THR A 160 17.17 12.71 -13.81
N PRO A 161 17.02 13.53 -14.87
CA PRO A 161 17.61 14.85 -14.89
C PRO A 161 16.88 15.80 -13.95
N ILE A 162 17.63 16.68 -13.30
CA ILE A 162 17.12 17.75 -12.45
C ILE A 162 17.88 19.04 -12.78
N LYS A 163 17.21 20.18 -12.69
CA LYS A 163 17.80 21.49 -12.95
C LYS A 163 17.92 22.29 -11.67
N LEU A 164 19.15 22.55 -11.26
CA LEU A 164 19.46 23.50 -10.19
C LEU A 164 19.80 24.86 -10.78
N THR A 165 19.34 25.92 -10.11
CA THR A 165 19.83 27.30 -10.35
C THR A 165 20.61 27.73 -9.12
N ILE A 166 21.88 28.06 -9.34
CA ILE A 166 22.84 28.53 -8.32
C ILE A 166 23.03 30.05 -8.47
#